data_AF-A0A8C5EEM4-F1
#
_entry.id   AF-A0A8C5EEM4-F1
#
_cell.length_a   1.000
_cell.length_b   1.000
_cell.length_c   1.000
_cell.angle_alpha   90.00
_cell.angle_beta   90.00
_cell.angle_gamma   90.00
#
_symmetry.space_group_name_H-M   'P 1'
#
loop_
_entity.id
_entity.type
_entity.pdbx_description
1 polymer ?
#
loop_
_entity_poly.entity_id
_entity_poly.type
_entity_poly.pdbx_seq_one_letter_code
_entity_poly.pdbx_strand_id
1 'polypeptide(L)'
;MRSSHFPARSVLFRKEPNGVTYRVPALIYLSSSKRLLAFCEERLSPADSQAHLLVMRKGIFHRNYVEWEDMHVLASALLPGHRSMNPCPVYDEFTGTLFLFFIAVLGHTSESYQLVTGKNVTRLCYICSTDAGDTWSPVTDLTQKVIGDTIKVWATFALGPGHGIQLKSGRLIIPAYTYHIECKECFGQLCQTAPHAFCFHSDTHGRIWRFGEVVPGPESVECQMASVDEEDGSNVLYCNARSPLGYRVQALSLDDGAVFQEGQLVHRLVEPRNGCHGSIIGFPAPLNLYHRLKSPFLTPTWVVYSHPTSSTARKDMGVFLSLFPRDPHSWHGPWVIYEGPSAYSDLAYLELPPSPGEPPAVAFACLFECGTKTSFFFYLQRHFLHFKNEKLVPFMLLTFLYLLELKC
;
A
#
# COMPACT_ATOMS: atom_id res chain seq x y z
N MET A 1 -31.57 -14.17 16.35
CA MET A 1 -30.30 -13.95 15.62
C MET A 1 -30.51 -12.74 14.71
N ARG A 2 -29.63 -11.73 14.70
CA ARG A 2 -29.78 -10.56 13.82
C ARG A 2 -28.92 -10.74 12.56
N SER A 3 -29.55 -10.65 11.39
CA SER A 3 -28.85 -10.70 10.10
C SER A 3 -28.25 -9.33 9.77
N SER A 4 -26.95 -9.21 9.97
CA SER A 4 -26.15 -8.05 9.58
C SER A 4 -25.86 -8.10 8.04
N HIS A 5 -25.37 -7.04 7.37
CA HIS A 5 -24.94 -7.03 5.94
C HIS A 5 -23.49 -6.55 5.69
N PHE A 6 -22.67 -7.23 4.87
CA PHE A 6 -21.39 -6.64 4.43
C PHE A 6 -21.64 -5.52 3.40
N PRO A 7 -20.70 -4.56 3.21
CA PRO A 7 -20.67 -3.71 2.03
C PRO A 7 -20.67 -4.51 0.72
N ALA A 8 -21.05 -3.86 -0.37
CA ALA A 8 -20.99 -4.46 -1.70
C ALA A 8 -19.54 -4.80 -2.08
N ARG A 9 -19.32 -6.04 -2.52
CA ARG A 9 -18.02 -6.48 -3.04
C ARG A 9 -18.03 -6.45 -4.56
N SER A 10 -16.99 -5.87 -5.17
CA SER A 10 -16.85 -5.78 -6.63
C SER A 10 -15.58 -6.48 -7.08
N VAL A 11 -15.70 -7.44 -8.00
CA VAL A 11 -14.53 -8.10 -8.61
C VAL A 11 -14.06 -7.23 -9.76
N LEU A 12 -12.96 -6.50 -9.58
CA LEU A 12 -12.44 -5.59 -10.61
C LEU A 12 -11.56 -6.32 -11.63
N PHE A 13 -10.77 -7.27 -11.14
CA PHE A 13 -9.84 -8.06 -11.93
C PHE A 13 -10.06 -9.54 -11.61
N ARG A 14 -9.98 -10.37 -12.64
CA ARG A 14 -10.35 -11.79 -12.57
C ARG A 14 -9.46 -12.58 -13.52
N LYS A 15 -8.93 -13.71 -13.06
CA LYS A 15 -8.25 -14.67 -13.92
C LYS A 15 -9.04 -14.99 -15.19
N GLU A 16 -8.32 -14.98 -16.30
CA GLU A 16 -8.82 -15.38 -17.60
C GLU A 16 -8.66 -16.90 -17.85
N PRO A 17 -9.51 -17.48 -18.72
CA PRO A 17 -9.41 -18.90 -19.09
C PRO A 17 -8.08 -19.29 -19.75
N ASN A 18 -7.37 -18.33 -20.36
CA ASN A 18 -6.07 -18.52 -21.00
C ASN A 18 -4.90 -18.73 -20.01
N GLY A 19 -5.09 -18.41 -18.73
CA GLY A 19 -4.05 -18.51 -17.70
C GLY A 19 -3.63 -17.18 -17.08
N VAL A 20 -3.90 -16.04 -17.73
CA VAL A 20 -3.55 -14.68 -17.27
C VAL A 20 -4.15 -14.41 -15.89
N THR A 21 -3.33 -13.82 -15.01
CA THR A 21 -3.66 -13.54 -13.61
C THR A 21 -3.33 -12.11 -13.23
N TYR A 22 -4.16 -11.52 -12.39
CA TYR A 22 -4.03 -10.13 -11.95
C TYR A 22 -3.58 -10.08 -10.48
N ARG A 23 -2.46 -9.41 -10.20
CA ARG A 23 -1.79 -9.43 -8.89
C ARG A 23 -1.19 -8.07 -8.52
N VAL A 24 -0.75 -7.93 -7.27
CA VAL A 24 -0.06 -6.73 -6.77
C VAL A 24 -0.95 -5.47 -6.92
N PRO A 25 -2.03 -5.37 -6.12
CA PRO A 25 -2.98 -4.26 -6.20
C PRO A 25 -2.36 -2.94 -5.77
N ALA A 26 -2.81 -1.85 -6.39
CA ALA A 26 -2.67 -0.50 -5.89
C ALA A 26 -3.95 0.32 -6.09
N LEU A 27 -4.28 1.22 -5.17
CA LEU A 27 -5.53 1.97 -5.13
C LEU A 27 -5.27 3.41 -4.69
N ILE A 28 -5.77 4.39 -5.43
CA ILE A 28 -5.73 5.80 -5.03
C ILE A 28 -7.08 6.47 -5.23
N TYR A 29 -7.44 7.38 -4.30
CA TYR A 29 -8.63 8.22 -4.39
C TYR A 29 -8.23 9.66 -4.71
N LEU A 30 -8.88 10.22 -5.73
CA LEU A 30 -8.71 11.61 -6.15
C LEU A 30 -9.89 12.43 -5.61
N SER A 31 -9.66 13.04 -4.45
CA SER A 31 -10.59 13.89 -3.70
C SER A 31 -11.34 14.89 -4.59
N SER A 32 -10.58 15.63 -5.39
CA SER A 32 -11.01 16.71 -6.31
C SER A 32 -12.05 16.27 -7.35
N SER A 33 -11.91 15.06 -7.88
CA SER A 33 -12.76 14.51 -8.95
C SER A 33 -13.67 13.37 -8.49
N LYS A 34 -13.55 12.93 -7.23
CA LYS A 34 -14.24 11.76 -6.65
C LYS A 34 -14.02 10.48 -7.47
N ARG A 35 -12.80 10.31 -7.99
CA ARG A 35 -12.40 9.13 -8.77
C ARG A 35 -11.55 8.20 -7.92
N LEU A 36 -11.82 6.90 -7.96
CA LEU A 36 -10.90 5.84 -7.55
C LEU A 36 -10.18 5.31 -8.78
N LEU A 37 -8.86 5.13 -8.67
CA LEU A 37 -8.06 4.45 -9.69
C LEU A 37 -7.48 3.18 -9.05
N ALA A 38 -7.85 2.03 -9.61
CA ALA A 38 -7.38 0.72 -9.17
C ALA A 38 -6.42 0.16 -10.23
N PHE A 39 -5.19 -0.14 -9.82
CA PHE A 39 -4.11 -0.67 -10.65
C PHE A 39 -3.74 -2.09 -10.21
N CYS A 40 -3.20 -2.89 -11.12
CA CYS A 40 -2.52 -4.14 -10.80
C CYS A 40 -1.55 -4.57 -11.92
N GLU A 41 -0.72 -5.57 -11.63
CA GLU A 41 0.05 -6.29 -12.63
C GLU A 41 -0.84 -7.26 -13.41
N GLU A 42 -0.81 -7.16 -14.74
CA GLU A 42 -1.16 -8.26 -15.63
C GLU A 42 0.02 -9.23 -15.70
N ARG A 43 -0.23 -10.52 -15.44
CA ARG A 43 0.78 -11.57 -15.52
C ARG A 43 0.32 -12.72 -16.42
N LEU A 44 1.22 -13.19 -17.30
CA LEU A 44 0.98 -14.33 -18.20
C LEU A 44 0.78 -15.66 -17.43
N SER A 45 1.25 -15.72 -16.19
CA SER A 45 0.93 -16.76 -15.21
C SER A 45 1.14 -16.22 -13.78
N PRO A 46 0.77 -16.93 -12.71
CA PRO A 46 0.89 -16.43 -11.33
C PRO A 46 2.30 -16.00 -10.89
N ALA A 47 3.36 -16.49 -11.55
CA ALA A 47 4.76 -16.28 -11.14
C ALA A 47 5.23 -14.83 -11.34
N ASP A 48 6.05 -14.32 -10.42
CA ASP A 48 6.51 -12.91 -10.42
C ASP A 48 7.46 -12.59 -11.59
N SER A 49 8.17 -13.57 -12.13
CA SER A 49 8.95 -13.44 -13.38
C SER A 49 8.08 -13.45 -14.66
N GLN A 50 6.77 -13.64 -14.53
CA GLN A 50 5.79 -13.70 -15.63
C GLN A 50 4.78 -12.53 -15.58
N ALA A 51 5.03 -11.52 -14.74
CA ALA A 51 4.46 -10.19 -14.93
C ALA A 51 4.83 -9.63 -16.31
N HIS A 52 3.96 -8.77 -16.84
CA HIS A 52 4.04 -8.29 -18.22
C HIS A 52 3.81 -6.77 -18.28
N LEU A 53 2.59 -6.33 -18.00
CA LEU A 53 2.13 -4.95 -18.10
C LEU A 53 1.39 -4.52 -16.84
N LEU A 54 1.16 -3.22 -16.70
CA LEU A 54 0.25 -2.66 -15.70
C LEU A 54 -1.10 -2.39 -16.35
N VAL A 55 -2.19 -2.72 -15.64
CA VAL A 55 -3.56 -2.44 -16.04
C VAL A 55 -4.26 -1.59 -14.98
N MET A 56 -5.28 -0.86 -15.39
CA MET A 56 -6.05 0.06 -14.56
C MET A 56 -7.55 -0.09 -14.80
N ARG A 57 -8.36 0.12 -13.76
CA ARG A 57 -9.75 0.60 -13.91
C ARG A 57 -9.90 1.95 -13.22
N LYS A 58 -10.62 2.88 -13.87
CA LYS A 58 -11.14 4.10 -13.25
C LYS A 58 -12.53 3.80 -12.67
N GLY A 59 -12.88 4.41 -11.55
CA GLY A 59 -14.19 4.30 -10.95
C GLY A 59 -14.68 5.63 -10.38
N ILE A 60 -15.93 6.00 -10.64
CA ILE A 60 -16.53 7.23 -10.10
C ILE A 60 -17.22 6.88 -8.78
N PHE A 61 -16.81 7.53 -7.69
CA PHE A 61 -17.39 7.33 -6.36
C PHE A 61 -18.67 8.17 -6.21
N HIS A 62 -19.80 7.47 -6.15
CA HIS A 62 -21.08 8.01 -5.73
C HIS A 62 -21.34 7.59 -4.26
N ARG A 63 -22.16 8.39 -3.54
CA ARG A 63 -22.47 8.29 -2.08
C ARG A 63 -22.20 6.94 -1.39
N ASN A 64 -22.70 5.84 -1.96
CA ASN A 64 -22.55 4.48 -1.46
C ASN A 64 -22.33 3.41 -2.56
N TYR A 65 -21.94 3.79 -3.79
CA TYR A 65 -21.49 2.86 -4.83
C TYR A 65 -20.36 3.46 -5.70
N VAL A 66 -19.50 2.62 -6.26
CA VAL A 66 -18.53 3.04 -7.29
C VAL A 66 -18.97 2.46 -8.62
N GLU A 67 -19.14 3.32 -9.62
CA GLU A 67 -19.35 2.90 -11.01
C GLU A 67 -17.98 2.76 -11.68
N TRP A 68 -17.64 1.55 -12.14
CA TRP A 68 -16.31 1.25 -12.68
C TRP A 68 -16.32 1.23 -14.20
N GLU A 69 -15.41 1.99 -14.80
CA GLU A 69 -15.08 1.94 -16.22
C GLU A 69 -14.40 0.60 -16.57
N ASP A 70 -14.24 0.35 -17.88
CA ASP A 70 -13.58 -0.86 -18.35
C ASP A 70 -12.07 -0.91 -18.04
N MET A 71 -11.47 -2.10 -18.19
CA MET A 71 -10.05 -2.29 -17.92
C MET A 71 -9.20 -1.71 -19.06
N HIS A 72 -8.25 -0.85 -18.70
CA HIS A 72 -7.33 -0.20 -19.62
C HIS A 72 -5.91 -0.72 -19.39
N VAL A 73 -5.21 -1.07 -20.47
CA VAL A 73 -3.78 -1.43 -20.45
C VAL A 73 -2.96 -0.15 -20.48
N LEU A 74 -2.07 0.04 -19.52
CA LEU A 74 -1.21 1.23 -19.43
C LEU A 74 0.01 1.08 -20.36
N ALA A 75 -0.21 1.17 -21.67
CA ALA A 75 0.84 1.01 -22.67
C ALA A 75 2.03 1.98 -22.53
N SER A 76 1.84 3.13 -21.86
CA SER A 76 2.92 4.07 -21.52
C SER A 76 3.78 3.60 -20.35
N ALA A 77 3.28 2.73 -19.46
CA ALA A 77 3.98 2.17 -18.31
C ALA A 77 4.87 0.97 -18.73
N LEU A 78 5.66 1.13 -19.79
CA LEU A 78 6.48 0.07 -20.39
C LEU A 78 7.85 0.60 -20.81
N LEU A 79 8.91 0.01 -20.25
CA LEU A 79 10.27 0.20 -20.73
C LEU A 79 10.63 -0.95 -21.70
N PRO A 80 11.07 -0.69 -22.95
CA PRO A 80 11.30 -1.75 -23.94
C PRO A 80 12.22 -2.87 -23.44
N GLY A 81 11.82 -4.12 -23.67
CA GLY A 81 12.55 -5.32 -23.22
C GLY A 81 12.46 -5.62 -21.72
N HIS A 82 11.71 -4.85 -20.94
CA HIS A 82 11.48 -5.06 -19.51
C HIS A 82 10.01 -5.40 -19.25
N ARG A 83 9.73 -6.10 -18.15
CA ARG A 83 8.37 -6.26 -17.60
C ARG A 83 8.10 -5.22 -16.53
N SER A 84 6.88 -4.70 -16.46
CA SER A 84 6.49 -3.70 -15.46
C SER A 84 5.83 -4.36 -14.24
N MET A 85 6.23 -3.93 -13.04
CA MET A 85 5.85 -4.53 -11.75
C MET A 85 5.71 -3.48 -10.64
N ASN A 86 5.08 -3.85 -9.53
CA ASN A 86 4.86 -3.03 -8.33
C ASN A 86 4.29 -1.62 -8.64
N PRO A 87 3.03 -1.52 -9.13
CA PRO A 87 2.37 -0.23 -9.27
C PRO A 87 2.32 0.52 -7.93
N CYS A 88 2.74 1.78 -7.95
CA CYS A 88 2.77 2.68 -6.79
C CYS A 88 2.27 4.08 -7.19
N PRO A 89 0.96 4.35 -7.10
CA PRO A 89 0.39 5.65 -7.42
C PRO A 89 0.61 6.66 -6.28
N VAL A 90 0.93 7.91 -6.62
CA VAL A 90 0.85 9.05 -5.70
C VAL A 90 0.24 10.24 -6.45
N TYR A 91 -0.60 11.03 -5.76
CA TYR A 91 -1.24 12.22 -6.32
C TYR A 91 -0.70 13.46 -5.60
N ASP A 92 -0.33 14.46 -6.39
CA ASP A 92 0.12 15.76 -5.92
C ASP A 92 -1.05 16.76 -5.99
N GLU A 93 -1.73 16.98 -4.87
CA GLU A 93 -2.92 17.84 -4.80
C GLU A 93 -2.61 19.30 -5.15
N PHE A 94 -1.37 19.75 -4.93
CA PHE A 94 -0.93 21.12 -5.25
C PHE A 94 -0.76 21.38 -6.74
N THR A 95 -0.43 20.35 -7.54
CA THR A 95 -0.25 20.50 -9.00
C THR A 95 -1.33 19.81 -9.84
N GLY A 96 -2.16 18.95 -9.22
CA GLY A 96 -3.09 18.08 -9.93
C GLY A 96 -2.41 16.93 -10.67
N THR A 97 -1.13 16.66 -10.39
CA THR A 97 -0.37 15.62 -11.09
C THR A 97 -0.52 14.28 -10.39
N LEU A 98 -1.08 13.30 -11.10
CA LEU A 98 -1.02 11.89 -10.72
C LEU A 98 0.29 11.29 -11.26
N PHE A 99 1.11 10.72 -10.39
CA PHE A 99 2.23 9.88 -10.77
C PHE A 99 1.87 8.41 -10.53
N LEU A 100 2.18 7.53 -11.48
CA LEU A 100 2.24 6.09 -11.25
C LEU A 100 3.70 5.66 -11.37
N PHE A 101 4.31 5.39 -10.21
CA PHE A 101 5.61 4.75 -10.14
C PHE A 101 5.47 3.24 -10.33
N PHE A 102 6.53 2.63 -10.85
CA PHE A 102 6.66 1.19 -11.01
C PHE A 102 8.14 0.79 -11.13
N ILE A 103 8.44 -0.49 -10.97
CA ILE A 103 9.73 -1.03 -11.41
C ILE A 103 9.62 -1.68 -12.78
N ALA A 104 10.67 -1.55 -13.58
CA ALA A 104 10.81 -2.29 -14.83
C ALA A 104 12.03 -3.23 -14.74
N VAL A 105 11.82 -4.54 -14.91
CA VAL A 105 12.88 -5.56 -14.74
C VAL A 105 13.18 -6.21 -16.09
N LEU A 106 14.46 -6.31 -16.45
CA LEU A 106 14.91 -6.82 -17.75
C LEU A 106 14.43 -8.26 -18.02
N GLY A 107 13.61 -8.43 -19.07
CA GLY A 107 13.01 -9.71 -19.47
C GLY A 107 12.34 -10.46 -18.31
N HIS A 108 12.61 -11.75 -18.21
CA HIS A 108 12.12 -12.63 -17.14
C HIS A 108 13.13 -12.84 -15.99
N THR A 109 14.12 -11.96 -15.84
CA THR A 109 15.13 -12.06 -14.77
C THR A 109 14.44 -12.06 -13.40
N SER A 110 14.64 -13.13 -12.62
CA SER A 110 14.00 -13.29 -11.31
C SER A 110 14.72 -12.50 -10.22
N GLU A 111 13.97 -12.11 -9.17
CA GLU A 111 14.54 -11.53 -7.95
C GLU A 111 15.67 -12.43 -7.40
N SER A 112 15.41 -13.73 -7.27
CA SER A 112 16.38 -14.71 -6.77
C SER A 112 17.70 -14.72 -7.56
N TYR A 113 17.67 -14.55 -8.89
CA TYR A 113 18.91 -14.43 -9.68
C TYR A 113 19.71 -13.18 -9.32
N GLN A 114 19.02 -12.06 -9.11
CA GLN A 114 19.65 -10.78 -8.76
C GLN A 114 20.27 -10.84 -7.36
N LEU A 115 19.57 -11.42 -6.37
CA LEU A 115 20.11 -11.69 -5.02
C LEU A 115 21.36 -12.57 -5.06
N VAL A 116 21.26 -13.72 -5.73
CA VAL A 116 22.31 -14.72 -5.89
C VAL A 116 23.59 -14.13 -6.53
N THR A 117 23.45 -13.29 -7.55
CA THR A 117 24.58 -12.84 -8.38
C THR A 117 25.03 -11.40 -8.13
N GLY A 118 24.29 -10.61 -7.35
CA GLY A 118 24.48 -9.16 -7.22
C GLY A 118 24.25 -8.36 -8.52
N LYS A 119 23.71 -8.99 -9.58
CA LYS A 119 23.52 -8.37 -10.90
C LYS A 119 22.14 -7.70 -11.00
N ASN A 120 22.08 -6.49 -10.46
CA ASN A 120 20.89 -5.65 -10.53
C ASN A 120 20.57 -5.22 -11.98
N VAL A 121 19.36 -5.54 -12.43
CA VAL A 121 18.76 -5.19 -13.73
C VAL A 121 17.36 -4.58 -13.56
N THR A 122 17.04 -4.11 -12.36
CA THR A 122 15.79 -3.44 -12.03
C THR A 122 15.91 -1.93 -12.26
N ARG A 123 14.87 -1.31 -12.83
CA ARG A 123 14.78 0.12 -13.13
C ARG A 123 13.68 0.79 -12.32
N LEU A 124 13.94 2.01 -11.87
CA LEU A 124 12.97 2.89 -11.23
C LEU A 124 12.29 3.73 -12.30
N CYS A 125 10.99 3.50 -12.54
CA CYS A 125 10.23 4.17 -13.60
C CYS A 125 9.00 4.89 -13.04
N TYR A 126 8.52 5.89 -13.77
CA TYR A 126 7.16 6.41 -13.61
C TYR A 126 6.55 6.85 -14.95
N ILE A 127 5.22 6.96 -14.95
CA ILE A 127 4.44 7.78 -15.88
C ILE A 127 3.56 8.75 -15.08
N CYS A 128 3.10 9.83 -15.70
CA CYS A 128 2.22 10.79 -15.03
C CYS A 128 1.04 11.25 -15.90
N SER A 129 -0.02 11.67 -15.22
CA SER A 129 -1.30 12.16 -15.77
C SER A 129 -1.59 13.54 -15.17
N THR A 130 -2.16 14.44 -15.97
CA THR A 130 -2.71 15.74 -15.49
C THR A 130 -4.23 15.84 -15.70
N ASP A 131 -4.87 14.73 -16.03
CA ASP A 131 -6.29 14.60 -16.41
C ASP A 131 -6.96 13.42 -15.66
N ALA A 132 -6.57 13.21 -14.41
CA ALA A 132 -7.12 12.17 -13.52
C ALA A 132 -7.04 10.72 -14.05
N GLY A 133 -6.03 10.44 -14.88
CA GLY A 133 -5.70 9.12 -15.42
C GLY A 133 -6.27 8.83 -16.81
N ASP A 134 -6.83 9.84 -17.49
CA ASP A 134 -7.40 9.70 -18.84
C ASP A 134 -6.29 9.61 -19.93
N THR A 135 -5.18 10.35 -19.78
CA THR A 135 -3.97 10.21 -20.62
C THR A 135 -2.68 10.17 -19.80
N TRP A 136 -1.63 9.57 -20.35
CA TRP A 136 -0.39 9.31 -19.62
C TRP A 136 0.84 9.69 -20.44
N SER A 137 1.82 10.31 -19.76
CA SER A 137 3.12 10.66 -20.34
C SER A 137 3.97 9.42 -20.66
N PRO A 138 4.95 9.52 -21.57
CA PRO A 138 5.93 8.46 -21.81
C PRO A 138 6.73 8.09 -20.55
N VAL A 139 7.17 6.83 -20.46
CA VAL A 139 7.97 6.34 -19.34
C VAL A 139 9.21 7.20 -19.07
N THR A 140 9.39 7.59 -17.82
CA THR A 140 10.61 8.25 -17.31
C THR A 140 11.39 7.28 -16.45
N ASP A 141 12.57 6.86 -16.92
CA ASP A 141 13.54 6.11 -16.12
C ASP A 141 14.33 7.07 -15.22
N LEU A 142 14.19 6.92 -13.90
CA LEU A 142 14.89 7.70 -12.88
C LEU A 142 16.15 7.01 -12.35
N THR A 143 16.41 5.75 -12.71
CA THR A 143 17.45 4.89 -12.09
C THR A 143 18.81 5.59 -12.02
N GLN A 144 19.30 6.10 -13.15
CA GLN A 144 20.61 6.77 -13.20
C GLN A 144 20.60 8.18 -12.60
N LYS A 145 19.45 8.87 -12.59
CA LYS A 145 19.30 10.25 -12.09
C LYS A 145 19.16 10.30 -10.57
N VAL A 146 18.58 9.26 -9.95
CA VAL A 146 18.19 9.24 -8.54
C VAL A 146 19.00 8.23 -7.72
N ILE A 147 19.16 6.99 -8.21
CA ILE A 147 19.91 5.94 -7.51
C ILE A 147 21.40 6.02 -7.86
N GLY A 148 21.71 6.27 -9.14
CA GLY A 148 23.09 6.45 -9.62
C GLY A 148 23.98 5.25 -9.30
N ASP A 149 25.21 5.51 -8.83
CA ASP A 149 26.18 4.47 -8.49
C ASP A 149 25.79 3.58 -7.30
N THR A 150 24.86 4.02 -6.44
CA THR A 150 24.38 3.23 -5.28
C THR A 150 23.75 1.90 -5.71
N ILE A 151 23.26 1.79 -6.95
CA ILE A 151 22.75 0.52 -7.50
C ILE A 151 23.80 -0.60 -7.52
N LYS A 152 25.11 -0.28 -7.45
CA LYS A 152 26.22 -1.24 -7.39
C LYS A 152 26.41 -1.93 -6.03
N VAL A 153 25.68 -1.48 -4.99
CA VAL A 153 25.60 -2.13 -3.67
C VAL A 153 24.20 -2.66 -3.36
N TRP A 154 23.25 -2.56 -4.30
CA TRP A 154 21.92 -3.14 -4.20
C TRP A 154 21.81 -4.34 -5.15
N ALA A 155 21.50 -5.53 -4.65
CA ALA A 155 21.28 -6.70 -5.49
C ALA A 155 20.02 -6.53 -6.35
N THR A 156 18.95 -6.05 -5.74
CA THR A 156 17.75 -5.49 -6.39
C THR A 156 16.99 -4.62 -5.39
N PHE A 157 16.04 -3.82 -5.87
CA PHE A 157 15.12 -3.02 -5.06
C PHE A 157 13.71 -3.13 -5.64
N ALA A 158 12.70 -2.69 -4.91
CA ALA A 158 11.34 -2.50 -5.42
C ALA A 158 10.59 -1.39 -4.67
N LEU A 159 9.39 -1.05 -5.15
CA LEU A 159 8.52 0.00 -4.60
C LEU A 159 7.30 -0.61 -3.91
N GLY A 160 6.79 0.08 -2.89
CA GLY A 160 5.56 -0.24 -2.16
C GLY A 160 5.39 -1.74 -1.91
N PRO A 161 4.43 -2.41 -2.60
CA PRO A 161 3.54 -1.87 -3.63
C PRO A 161 2.34 -1.10 -3.04
N GLY A 162 1.43 -0.64 -3.90
CA GLY A 162 0.29 0.18 -3.45
C GLY A 162 0.66 1.66 -3.29
N HIS A 163 -0.24 2.45 -2.72
CA HIS A 163 -0.13 3.91 -2.75
C HIS A 163 1.13 4.49 -2.07
N GLY A 164 1.66 5.54 -2.68
CA GLY A 164 2.50 6.53 -2.00
C GLY A 164 1.66 7.66 -1.40
N ILE A 165 2.28 8.55 -0.64
CA ILE A 165 1.58 9.65 0.06
C ILE A 165 2.14 11.02 -0.28
N GLN A 166 1.32 12.06 -0.13
CA GLN A 166 1.77 13.45 -0.03
C GLN A 166 1.66 13.91 1.43
N LEU A 167 2.70 14.55 1.93
CA LEU A 167 2.72 15.18 3.25
C LEU A 167 2.11 16.59 3.16
N LYS A 168 1.66 17.14 4.31
CA LYS A 168 1.13 18.51 4.39
C LYS A 168 2.12 19.60 3.93
N SER A 169 3.42 19.28 3.96
CA SER A 169 4.52 20.10 3.42
C SER A 169 4.58 20.13 1.88
N GLY A 170 3.73 19.36 1.19
CA GLY A 170 3.77 19.15 -0.26
C GLY A 170 4.76 18.07 -0.71
N ARG A 171 5.64 17.59 0.18
CA ARG A 171 6.59 16.51 -0.12
C ARG A 171 5.85 15.23 -0.52
N LEU A 172 6.20 14.69 -1.68
CA LEU A 172 5.76 13.37 -2.14
C LEU A 172 6.68 12.29 -1.56
N ILE A 173 6.10 11.17 -1.11
CA ILE A 173 6.79 10.00 -0.55
C ILE A 173 6.38 8.75 -1.34
N ILE A 174 7.36 8.00 -1.84
CA ILE A 174 7.20 6.68 -2.46
C ILE A 174 7.88 5.64 -1.56
N PRO A 175 7.12 4.78 -0.85
CA PRO A 175 7.67 3.67 -0.08
C PRO A 175 8.48 2.72 -0.95
N ALA A 176 9.59 2.18 -0.43
CA ALA A 176 10.49 1.30 -1.18
C ALA A 176 11.24 0.34 -0.25
N TYR A 177 11.86 -0.70 -0.82
CA TYR A 177 12.82 -1.54 -0.11
C TYR A 177 13.94 -2.01 -1.05
N THR A 178 15.09 -2.34 -0.47
CA THR A 178 16.29 -2.73 -1.21
C THR A 178 17.04 -3.86 -0.50
N TYR A 179 17.62 -4.76 -1.29
CA TYR A 179 18.53 -5.79 -0.80
C TYR A 179 19.98 -5.28 -0.92
N HIS A 180 20.54 -4.79 0.19
CA HIS A 180 21.94 -4.39 0.26
C HIS A 180 22.85 -5.61 0.16
N ILE A 181 23.91 -5.52 -0.65
CA ILE A 181 24.94 -6.56 -0.76
C ILE A 181 25.96 -6.34 0.35
N GLU A 182 25.88 -7.14 1.42
CA GLU A 182 26.78 -7.07 2.57
C GLU A 182 28.15 -7.69 2.26
N CYS A 183 28.16 -8.80 1.52
CA CYS A 183 29.38 -9.47 1.07
C CYS A 183 29.23 -9.97 -0.37
N LYS A 184 30.28 -9.76 -1.17
CA LYS A 184 30.34 -10.15 -2.60
C LYS A 184 31.04 -11.49 -2.85
N GLU A 185 31.85 -11.97 -1.91
CA GLU A 185 32.63 -13.21 -2.05
C GLU A 185 32.62 -14.02 -0.74
N CYS A 186 31.73 -15.01 -0.65
CA CYS A 186 31.58 -15.85 0.55
C CYS A 186 32.16 -17.26 0.31
N PHE A 187 33.48 -17.43 0.51
CA PHE A 187 34.17 -18.74 0.43
C PHE A 187 33.93 -19.54 -0.87
N GLY A 188 33.80 -18.85 -2.01
CA GLY A 188 33.49 -19.47 -3.31
C GLY A 188 32.00 -19.72 -3.56
N GLN A 189 31.13 -19.23 -2.67
CA GLN A 189 29.68 -19.15 -2.85
C GLN A 189 29.18 -17.69 -2.82
N LEU A 190 27.86 -17.56 -2.90
CA LEU A 190 27.09 -16.44 -3.46
C LEU A 190 27.05 -15.20 -2.55
N CYS A 191 26.54 -14.09 -3.10
CA CYS A 191 26.41 -12.83 -2.37
C CYS A 191 25.51 -12.95 -1.13
N GLN A 192 25.92 -12.37 -0.01
CA GLN A 192 25.07 -12.18 1.16
C GLN A 192 24.31 -10.86 1.01
N THR A 193 22.99 -10.88 1.23
CA THR A 193 22.13 -9.70 1.05
C THR A 193 21.11 -9.51 2.16
N ALA A 194 21.05 -8.32 2.76
CA ALA A 194 20.08 -7.94 3.78
C ALA A 194 18.99 -7.00 3.17
N PRO A 195 17.69 -7.29 3.36
CA PRO A 195 16.61 -6.41 2.93
C PRO A 195 16.28 -5.33 3.96
N HIS A 196 16.18 -4.07 3.50
CA HIS A 196 15.72 -2.96 4.32
C HIS A 196 14.70 -2.07 3.57
N ALA A 197 13.67 -1.63 4.28
CA ALA A 197 12.72 -0.61 3.82
C ALA A 197 13.34 0.81 3.85
N PHE A 198 12.87 1.69 2.97
CA PHE A 198 13.21 3.12 2.88
C PHE A 198 12.11 3.87 2.11
N CYS A 199 12.35 5.12 1.70
CA CYS A 199 11.50 5.78 0.70
C CYS A 199 12.29 6.67 -0.27
N PHE A 200 11.74 6.85 -1.47
CA PHE A 200 12.07 7.98 -2.33
C PHE A 200 11.19 9.18 -1.97
N HIS A 201 11.73 10.40 -2.06
CA HIS A 201 10.99 11.62 -1.75
C HIS A 201 11.25 12.78 -2.73
N SER A 202 10.29 13.70 -2.84
CA SER A 202 10.39 14.92 -3.66
C SER A 202 9.71 16.11 -2.97
N ASP A 203 10.49 17.11 -2.60
CA ASP A 203 10.04 18.46 -2.18
C ASP A 203 9.70 19.38 -3.38
N THR A 204 9.77 18.86 -4.61
CA THR A 204 9.79 19.68 -5.83
C THR A 204 8.74 19.29 -6.86
N HIS A 205 7.60 18.75 -6.39
CA HIS A 205 6.46 18.33 -7.23
C HIS A 205 6.90 17.44 -8.41
N GLY A 206 7.71 16.42 -8.11
CA GLY A 206 8.19 15.41 -9.05
C GLY A 206 9.40 15.79 -9.92
N ARG A 207 9.89 17.03 -9.86
CA ARG A 207 10.99 17.52 -10.74
C ARG A 207 12.36 16.93 -10.36
N ILE A 208 12.62 16.83 -9.06
CA ILE A 208 13.83 16.27 -8.45
C ILE A 208 13.40 15.29 -7.35
N TRP A 209 13.88 14.06 -7.46
CA TRP A 209 13.68 12.98 -6.49
C TRP A 209 15.01 12.65 -5.80
N ARG A 210 14.91 12.22 -4.55
CA ARG A 210 15.99 11.67 -3.72
C ARG A 210 15.48 10.41 -3.03
N PHE A 211 16.31 9.78 -2.20
CA PHE A 211 15.89 8.75 -1.25
C PHE A 211 16.49 9.03 0.13
N GLY A 212 15.80 8.57 1.17
CA GLY A 212 16.29 8.60 2.55
C GLY A 212 17.19 7.40 2.88
N GLU A 213 17.73 7.39 4.10
CA GLU A 213 18.42 6.23 4.66
C GLU A 213 17.46 5.05 4.86
N VAL A 214 18.04 3.85 4.93
CA VAL A 214 17.28 2.62 5.17
C VAL A 214 16.90 2.48 6.65
N VAL A 215 15.79 1.78 6.93
CA VAL A 215 15.43 1.35 8.29
C VAL A 215 16.58 0.47 8.82
N PRO A 216 17.28 0.85 9.92
CA PRO A 216 18.52 0.18 10.33
C PRO A 216 18.34 -1.32 10.60
N GLY A 217 17.23 -1.68 11.25
CA GLY A 217 16.77 -3.03 11.48
C GLY A 217 15.38 -3.02 12.11
N PRO A 218 14.74 -4.20 12.32
CA PRO A 218 15.10 -5.49 11.74
C PRO A 218 14.91 -5.54 10.21
N GLU A 219 15.33 -6.65 9.59
CA GLU A 219 15.12 -6.93 8.17
C GLU A 219 13.67 -6.66 7.72
N SER A 220 13.54 -5.91 6.63
CA SER A 220 12.27 -5.36 6.14
C SER A 220 12.21 -5.29 4.61
N VAL A 221 11.10 -5.76 4.03
CA VAL A 221 10.81 -5.74 2.58
C VAL A 221 9.60 -4.84 2.29
N GLU A 222 8.59 -5.27 1.52
CA GLU A 222 7.47 -4.41 1.09
C GLU A 222 6.85 -3.60 2.24
N CYS A 223 6.72 -2.29 2.03
CA CYS A 223 6.29 -1.35 3.04
C CYS A 223 5.31 -0.31 2.49
N GLN A 224 4.52 0.26 3.39
CA GLN A 224 3.74 1.47 3.15
C GLN A 224 3.93 2.45 4.31
N MET A 225 3.61 3.72 4.06
CA MET A 225 3.87 4.80 5.00
C MET A 225 2.63 5.67 5.22
N ALA A 226 2.49 6.19 6.43
CA ALA A 226 1.45 7.14 6.80
C ALA A 226 2.08 8.33 7.55
N SER A 227 1.67 9.55 7.22
CA SER A 227 1.93 10.72 8.07
C SER A 227 0.98 10.67 9.27
N VAL A 228 1.52 10.84 10.47
CA VAL A 228 0.75 10.82 11.72
C VAL A 228 0.96 12.14 12.44
N ASP A 229 -0.11 12.93 12.56
CA ASP A 229 -0.16 14.10 13.42
C ASP A 229 -0.51 13.69 14.86
N GLU A 230 0.16 14.30 15.83
CA GLU A 230 -0.10 14.12 17.26
C GLU A 230 -0.87 15.31 17.85
N GLU A 231 -1.48 15.10 19.03
CA GLU A 231 -2.25 16.14 19.75
C GLU A 231 -1.41 17.39 20.12
N ASP A 232 -0.09 17.22 20.27
CA ASP A 232 0.88 18.28 20.56
C ASP A 232 1.35 19.06 19.32
N GLY A 233 0.92 18.65 18.12
CA GLY A 233 1.31 19.25 16.84
C GLY A 233 2.67 18.81 16.30
N SER A 234 3.31 17.79 16.90
CA SER A 234 4.35 17.03 16.22
C SER A 234 3.75 16.18 15.09
N ASN A 235 4.56 15.89 14.06
CA ASN A 235 4.23 14.93 13.01
C ASN A 235 5.33 13.86 12.96
N VAL A 236 4.97 12.64 12.60
CA VAL A 236 5.91 11.52 12.40
C VAL A 236 5.53 10.76 11.13
N LEU A 237 6.52 10.43 10.30
CA LEU A 237 6.34 9.51 9.19
C LEU A 237 6.44 8.08 9.73
N TYR A 238 5.29 7.40 9.83
CA TYR A 238 5.19 6.00 10.22
C TYR A 238 5.48 5.12 9.01
N CYS A 239 6.41 4.16 9.12
CA CYS A 239 6.65 3.10 8.15
C CYS A 239 6.15 1.74 8.68
N ASN A 240 5.31 1.05 7.91
CA ASN A 240 4.84 -0.31 8.18
C ASN A 240 5.42 -1.29 7.16
N ALA A 241 6.39 -2.12 7.56
CA ALA A 241 7.10 -3.01 6.65
C ALA A 241 6.86 -4.50 6.94
N ARG A 242 6.83 -5.30 5.86
CA ARG A 242 6.83 -6.76 5.90
C ARG A 242 8.18 -7.28 6.41
N SER A 243 8.15 -8.29 7.27
CA SER A 243 9.35 -8.95 7.80
C SER A 243 9.19 -10.47 7.85
N PRO A 244 10.26 -11.27 7.69
CA PRO A 244 10.21 -12.72 7.90
C PRO A 244 10.05 -13.12 9.38
N LEU A 245 10.15 -12.17 10.33
CA LEU A 245 10.22 -12.42 11.78
C LEU A 245 8.85 -12.69 12.45
N GLY A 246 7.80 -13.03 11.68
CA GLY A 246 6.48 -13.40 12.20
C GLY A 246 5.61 -12.24 12.71
N TYR A 247 6.10 -11.00 12.64
CA TYR A 247 5.39 -9.77 12.96
C TYR A 247 5.81 -8.64 12.02
N ARG A 248 4.98 -7.60 11.90
CA ARG A 248 5.32 -6.38 11.15
C ARG A 248 6.43 -5.59 11.83
N VAL A 249 7.30 -4.96 11.03
CA VAL A 249 8.26 -3.96 11.51
C VAL A 249 7.61 -2.57 11.41
N GLN A 250 7.61 -1.85 12.53
CA GLN A 250 7.28 -0.42 12.61
C GLN A 250 8.58 0.37 12.76
N ALA A 251 8.77 1.37 11.90
CA ALA A 251 9.85 2.35 12.03
C ALA A 251 9.27 3.77 11.94
N LEU A 252 9.91 4.74 12.59
CA LEU A 252 9.44 6.13 12.70
C LEU A 252 10.51 7.09 12.19
N SER A 253 10.14 8.06 11.36
CA SER A 253 10.99 9.18 10.93
C SER A 253 10.43 10.51 11.43
N LEU A 254 11.30 11.38 11.95
CA LEU A 254 10.97 12.72 12.43
C LEU A 254 11.43 13.83 11.46
N ASP A 255 11.83 13.45 10.24
CA ASP A 255 12.44 14.32 9.23
C ASP A 255 11.84 14.10 7.82
N ASP A 256 10.56 13.71 7.80
CA ASP A 256 9.75 13.46 6.60
C ASP A 256 10.37 12.41 5.65
N GLY A 257 11.00 11.37 6.22
CA GLY A 257 11.55 10.23 5.48
C GLY A 257 12.99 10.40 4.98
N ALA A 258 13.81 11.20 5.67
CA ALA A 258 15.25 11.27 5.39
C ALA A 258 16.04 10.25 6.22
N VAL A 259 15.69 10.02 7.50
CA VAL A 259 16.26 9.00 8.39
C VAL A 259 15.16 8.33 9.21
N PHE A 260 15.22 7.00 9.33
CA PHE A 260 14.33 6.23 10.21
C PHE A 260 15.04 5.83 11.52
N GLN A 261 14.31 5.89 12.63
CA GLN A 261 14.70 5.29 13.89
C GLN A 261 14.75 3.75 13.77
N GLU A 262 15.47 3.11 14.70
CA GLU A 262 15.49 1.65 14.85
C GLU A 262 14.05 1.09 14.84
N GLY A 263 13.81 0.08 14.01
CA GLY A 263 12.52 -0.54 13.86
C GLY A 263 12.19 -1.48 15.03
N GLN A 264 10.90 -1.76 15.21
CA GLN A 264 10.40 -2.62 16.28
C GLN A 264 9.33 -3.59 15.77
N LEU A 265 9.30 -4.80 16.34
CA LEU A 265 8.30 -5.82 15.99
C LEU A 265 6.96 -5.52 16.66
N VAL A 266 5.95 -5.23 15.86
CA VAL A 266 4.60 -4.93 16.34
C VAL A 266 3.88 -6.24 16.64
N HIS A 267 4.01 -6.75 17.87
CA HIS A 267 3.42 -8.05 18.26
C HIS A 267 1.89 -8.16 18.15
N ARG A 268 1.18 -7.03 17.92
CA ARG A 268 -0.25 -7.00 17.56
C ARG A 268 -0.53 -7.35 16.09
N LEU A 269 0.44 -7.13 15.20
CA LEU A 269 0.31 -7.31 13.75
C LEU A 269 1.17 -8.50 13.32
N VAL A 270 0.56 -9.69 13.27
CA VAL A 270 1.23 -10.94 12.88
C VAL A 270 1.58 -10.98 11.39
N GLU A 271 2.61 -11.74 11.05
CA GLU A 271 2.94 -12.13 9.67
C GLU A 271 2.81 -13.66 9.51
N PRO A 272 2.31 -14.18 8.37
CA PRO A 272 2.50 -15.59 8.02
C PRO A 272 3.98 -15.92 7.84
N ARG A 273 4.34 -17.22 7.82
CA ARG A 273 5.74 -17.73 7.79
C ARG A 273 6.74 -17.03 6.85
N ASN A 274 6.30 -16.51 5.70
CA ASN A 274 7.15 -15.81 4.72
C ASN A 274 6.80 -14.31 4.59
N GLY A 275 5.96 -13.78 5.47
CA GLY A 275 5.34 -12.46 5.39
C GLY A 275 4.31 -12.29 4.26
N CYS A 276 3.61 -11.17 4.25
CA CYS A 276 2.74 -10.69 3.18
C CYS A 276 2.79 -9.16 3.08
N HIS A 277 2.48 -8.58 1.92
CA HIS A 277 2.18 -7.15 1.88
C HIS A 277 0.90 -6.86 2.68
N GLY A 278 0.88 -5.71 3.35
CA GLY A 278 -0.26 -5.21 4.10
C GLY A 278 -0.22 -3.70 4.04
N SER A 279 -1.39 -3.09 3.83
CA SER A 279 -1.52 -1.67 3.54
C SER A 279 -1.87 -0.88 4.80
N ILE A 280 -1.40 0.37 4.88
CA ILE A 280 -1.62 1.28 6.00
C ILE A 280 -2.04 2.66 5.48
N ILE A 281 -2.99 3.31 6.16
CA ILE A 281 -3.41 4.68 5.82
C ILE A 281 -3.82 5.47 7.07
N GLY A 282 -3.36 6.72 7.14
CA GLY A 282 -3.75 7.68 8.17
C GLY A 282 -5.03 8.43 7.78
N PHE A 283 -5.84 8.80 8.78
CA PHE A 283 -7.04 9.64 8.61
C PHE A 283 -7.28 10.52 9.86
N PRO A 284 -7.89 11.71 9.73
CA PRO A 284 -8.16 12.58 10.88
C PRO A 284 -9.12 11.93 11.90
N ALA A 285 -8.76 11.96 13.19
CA ALA A 285 -9.59 11.39 14.26
C ALA A 285 -10.97 12.07 14.36
N PRO A 286 -12.09 11.34 14.21
CA PRO A 286 -13.42 11.95 14.18
C PRO A 286 -13.82 12.74 15.44
N LEU A 287 -14.04 14.04 15.21
CA LEU A 287 -14.20 15.11 16.18
C LEU A 287 -15.34 14.95 17.22
N ASN A 288 -16.29 14.05 17.02
CA ASN A 288 -17.41 13.81 17.94
C ASN A 288 -17.00 13.26 19.32
N LEU A 289 -15.76 12.77 19.45
CA LEU A 289 -15.14 12.45 20.74
C LEU A 289 -14.44 13.65 21.35
N TYR A 290 -13.69 14.41 20.53
CA TYR A 290 -12.87 15.53 20.98
C TYR A 290 -13.67 16.79 21.35
N HIS A 291 -14.73 17.16 20.61
CA HIS A 291 -15.53 18.37 20.89
C HIS A 291 -16.25 18.38 22.26
N ARG A 292 -16.28 17.25 22.99
CA ARG A 292 -16.78 17.23 24.37
C ARG A 292 -15.77 17.77 25.39
N LEU A 293 -14.53 17.98 24.98
CA LEU A 293 -13.49 18.69 25.70
C LEU A 293 -13.18 20.00 24.95
N LYS A 294 -13.07 21.13 25.67
CA LYS A 294 -12.51 22.37 25.11
C LYS A 294 -10.98 22.29 25.14
N SER A 295 -10.42 21.28 24.45
CA SER A 295 -8.98 21.03 24.43
C SER A 295 -8.24 22.03 23.53
N PRO A 296 -6.99 22.40 23.88
CA PRO A 296 -6.12 23.21 23.03
C PRO A 296 -5.40 22.38 21.96
N PHE A 297 -5.59 21.05 21.97
CA PHE A 297 -4.89 20.10 21.10
C PHE A 297 -5.39 20.10 19.66
N LEU A 298 -4.50 19.74 18.73
CA LEU A 298 -4.86 19.51 17.34
C LEU A 298 -5.59 18.17 17.18
N THR A 299 -6.25 17.97 16.03
CA THR A 299 -6.88 16.68 15.70
C THR A 299 -5.80 15.67 15.33
N PRO A 300 -5.59 14.58 16.10
CA PRO A 300 -4.56 13.61 15.80
C PRO A 300 -4.96 12.71 14.62
N THR A 301 -3.98 12.01 14.07
CA THR A 301 -4.19 11.00 13.02
C THR A 301 -4.43 9.63 13.64
N TRP A 302 -5.57 9.02 13.32
CA TRP A 302 -5.81 7.60 13.55
C TRP A 302 -5.37 6.81 12.31
N VAL A 303 -5.00 5.54 12.49
CA VAL A 303 -4.39 4.75 11.40
C VAL A 303 -5.08 3.41 11.23
N VAL A 304 -5.50 3.13 10.00
CA VAL A 304 -6.07 1.84 9.57
C VAL A 304 -4.99 1.00 8.90
N TYR A 305 -4.99 -0.30 9.16
CA TYR A 305 -4.11 -1.28 8.51
C TYR A 305 -4.91 -2.49 8.01
N SER A 306 -4.60 -3.04 6.83
CA SER A 306 -5.24 -4.25 6.29
C SER A 306 -4.23 -5.31 5.87
N HIS A 307 -4.43 -6.55 6.34
CA HIS A 307 -3.52 -7.68 6.12
C HIS A 307 -4.14 -9.04 6.54
N PRO A 308 -3.66 -10.18 5.99
CA PRO A 308 -4.10 -11.53 6.38
C PRO A 308 -3.84 -11.89 7.85
N THR A 309 -4.88 -12.19 8.64
CA THR A 309 -4.80 -12.31 10.11
C THR A 309 -4.19 -13.62 10.64
N SER A 310 -3.57 -14.44 9.79
CA SER A 310 -3.10 -15.77 10.15
C SER A 310 -1.58 -15.89 10.11
N SER A 311 -0.97 -16.19 11.25
CA SER A 311 0.48 -16.41 11.41
C SER A 311 1.04 -17.64 10.68
N THR A 312 0.18 -18.47 10.05
CA THR A 312 0.61 -19.68 9.33
C THR A 312 0.35 -19.64 7.82
N ALA A 313 -0.57 -18.79 7.34
CA ALA A 313 -0.97 -18.74 5.93
C ALA A 313 -1.50 -17.37 5.50
N ARG A 314 -1.36 -17.04 4.21
CA ARG A 314 -2.02 -15.87 3.59
C ARG A 314 -3.53 -16.14 3.43
N LYS A 315 -4.28 -15.93 4.52
CA LYS A 315 -5.74 -16.07 4.60
C LYS A 315 -6.35 -15.11 5.61
N ASP A 316 -7.65 -14.91 5.49
CA ASP A 316 -8.51 -14.10 6.35
C ASP A 316 -8.08 -12.63 6.36
N MET A 317 -8.44 -11.87 5.32
CA MET A 317 -8.12 -10.44 5.25
C MET A 317 -8.81 -9.70 6.40
N GLY A 318 -8.01 -9.13 7.30
CA GLY A 318 -8.48 -8.37 8.45
C GLY A 318 -8.10 -6.90 8.36
N VAL A 319 -8.88 -6.09 9.05
CA VAL A 319 -8.61 -4.68 9.29
C VAL A 319 -8.24 -4.49 10.75
N PHE A 320 -7.26 -3.63 11.01
CA PHE A 320 -6.81 -3.21 12.33
C PHE A 320 -6.89 -1.68 12.43
N LEU A 321 -7.00 -1.15 13.65
CA LEU A 321 -7.07 0.29 13.93
C LEU A 321 -6.13 0.63 15.08
N SER A 322 -5.26 1.63 14.89
CA SER A 322 -4.56 2.31 15.99
C SER A 322 -5.18 3.69 16.24
N LEU A 323 -5.34 4.01 17.52
CA LEU A 323 -5.76 5.34 18.02
C LEU A 323 -4.56 6.22 18.39
N PHE A 324 -3.38 5.61 18.58
CA PHE A 324 -2.14 6.22 19.07
C PHE A 324 -0.96 5.59 18.31
N PRO A 325 -0.74 5.92 17.02
CA PRO A 325 0.08 5.09 16.12
C PRO A 325 1.53 4.88 16.58
N ARG A 326 2.10 5.81 17.35
CA ARG A 326 3.45 5.66 17.90
C ARG A 326 3.59 4.52 18.91
N ASP A 327 2.52 4.12 19.61
CA ASP A 327 2.51 2.97 20.51
C ASP A 327 2.24 1.66 19.74
N PRO A 328 3.18 0.70 19.68
CA PRO A 328 2.99 -0.59 19.01
C PRO A 328 1.92 -1.48 19.67
N HIS A 329 1.47 -1.17 20.90
CA HIS A 329 0.45 -1.93 21.61
C HIS A 329 -0.99 -1.45 21.36
N SER A 330 -1.14 -0.24 20.80
CA SER A 330 -2.39 0.49 20.54
C SER A 330 -3.33 -0.13 19.49
N TRP A 331 -2.87 -1.16 18.77
CA TRP A 331 -3.63 -1.79 17.68
C TRP A 331 -4.81 -2.63 18.19
N HIS A 332 -6.00 -2.22 17.77
CA HIS A 332 -7.27 -2.92 17.95
C HIS A 332 -7.65 -3.74 16.70
N GLY A 333 -8.47 -4.77 16.89
CA GLY A 333 -8.88 -5.72 15.87
C GLY A 333 -8.23 -7.10 16.07
N PRO A 334 -8.14 -7.94 15.02
CA PRO A 334 -8.63 -7.68 13.68
C PRO A 334 -10.16 -7.77 13.54
N TRP A 335 -10.71 -7.01 12.61
CA TRP A 335 -12.05 -7.23 12.04
C TRP A 335 -11.88 -7.89 10.67
N VAL A 336 -12.25 -9.17 10.53
CA VAL A 336 -12.14 -9.91 9.26
C VAL A 336 -13.18 -9.38 8.26
N ILE A 337 -12.70 -8.88 7.12
CA ILE A 337 -13.51 -8.35 6.01
C ILE A 337 -13.69 -9.37 4.87
N TYR A 338 -12.81 -10.36 4.77
CA TYR A 338 -12.92 -11.51 3.87
C TYR A 338 -12.32 -12.77 4.54
N GLU A 339 -13.11 -13.82 4.71
CA GLU A 339 -12.66 -15.13 5.21
C GLU A 339 -12.09 -15.99 4.07
N GLY A 340 -11.01 -16.71 4.32
CA GLY A 340 -10.34 -17.58 3.34
C GLY A 340 -9.12 -16.94 2.64
N PRO A 341 -8.48 -17.65 1.68
CA PRO A 341 -7.26 -17.21 0.98
C PRO A 341 -7.29 -15.73 0.58
N SER A 342 -6.33 -14.98 1.13
CA SER A 342 -6.24 -13.52 1.09
C SER A 342 -4.76 -13.12 1.11
N ALA A 343 -4.31 -12.24 0.23
CA ALA A 343 -2.89 -11.88 0.13
C ALA A 343 -2.67 -10.35 0.13
N TYR A 344 -2.14 -9.76 -0.95
CA TYR A 344 -1.75 -8.34 -0.95
C TYR A 344 -3.01 -7.48 -0.91
N SER A 345 -2.95 -6.35 -0.19
CA SER A 345 -4.02 -5.34 -0.16
C SER A 345 -3.47 -3.92 -0.36
N ASP A 346 -4.35 -3.00 -0.76
CA ASP A 346 -4.14 -1.55 -0.71
C ASP A 346 -5.41 -0.81 -0.25
N LEU A 347 -5.24 0.24 0.55
CA LEU A 347 -6.30 1.03 1.17
C LEU A 347 -6.41 2.42 0.55
N ALA A 348 -7.64 2.94 0.44
CA ALA A 348 -7.89 4.34 0.16
C ALA A 348 -8.91 4.92 1.15
N TYR A 349 -8.59 6.08 1.71
CA TYR A 349 -9.49 6.88 2.55
C TYR A 349 -10.42 7.70 1.64
N LEU A 350 -11.71 7.69 1.95
CA LEU A 350 -12.75 8.39 1.20
C LEU A 350 -13.34 9.50 2.08
N GLU A 351 -12.97 10.74 1.79
CA GLU A 351 -13.64 11.90 2.38
C GLU A 351 -15.09 11.98 1.90
N LEU A 352 -16.03 11.82 2.84
CA LEU A 352 -17.46 11.97 2.58
C LEU A 352 -17.90 13.40 2.86
N PRO A 353 -18.65 14.06 1.96
CA PRO A 353 -19.23 15.37 2.24
C PRO A 353 -20.25 15.25 3.39
N PRO A 354 -20.32 16.23 4.31
CA PRO A 354 -21.20 16.15 5.47
C PRO A 354 -22.69 16.16 5.07
N SER A 355 -23.38 15.07 5.37
CA SER A 355 -24.85 14.98 5.30
C SER A 355 -25.51 15.86 6.39
N PRO A 356 -26.44 16.76 6.04
CA PRO A 356 -27.16 17.55 7.04
C PRO A 356 -27.95 16.68 8.02
N GLY A 357 -27.57 16.70 9.30
CA GLY A 357 -28.23 15.96 10.37
C GLY A 357 -27.71 14.54 10.64
N GLU A 358 -26.75 14.04 9.85
CA GLU A 358 -26.06 12.77 10.12
C GLU A 358 -24.69 13.04 10.77
N PRO A 359 -24.14 12.12 11.58
CA PRO A 359 -22.77 12.25 12.10
C PRO A 359 -21.74 12.16 10.96
N PRO A 360 -20.55 12.78 11.09
CA PRO A 360 -19.48 12.63 10.12
C PRO A 360 -19.11 11.16 9.92
N ALA A 361 -19.20 10.70 8.67
CA ALA A 361 -18.93 9.32 8.29
C ALA A 361 -17.55 9.20 7.64
N VAL A 362 -16.70 8.34 8.19
CA VAL A 362 -15.39 8.00 7.65
C VAL A 362 -15.53 6.75 6.80
N ALA A 363 -15.20 6.84 5.51
CA ALA A 363 -15.29 5.73 4.59
C ALA A 363 -13.93 5.27 4.06
N PHE A 364 -13.85 3.97 3.78
CA PHE A 364 -12.65 3.33 3.23
C PHE A 364 -13.02 2.41 2.06
N ALA A 365 -12.10 2.31 1.11
CA ALA A 365 -12.04 1.25 0.11
C ALA A 365 -10.80 0.38 0.37
N CYS A 366 -10.93 -0.94 0.16
CA CYS A 366 -9.83 -1.89 0.25
C CYS A 366 -9.80 -2.73 -1.03
N LEU A 367 -8.66 -2.74 -1.73
CA LEU A 367 -8.40 -3.52 -2.94
C LEU A 367 -7.44 -4.66 -2.61
N PHE A 368 -7.85 -5.93 -2.78
CA PHE A 368 -7.06 -7.06 -2.30
C PHE A 368 -7.20 -8.36 -3.11
N GLU A 369 -6.16 -9.20 -3.05
CA GLU A 369 -6.05 -10.51 -3.70
C GLU A 369 -6.79 -11.62 -2.90
N CYS A 370 -7.70 -12.40 -3.51
CA CYS A 370 -8.49 -13.41 -2.76
C CYS A 370 -9.03 -14.64 -3.54
N GLY A 371 -9.29 -15.76 -2.83
CA GLY A 371 -10.19 -16.81 -3.34
C GLY A 371 -10.30 -18.19 -2.63
N THR A 372 -10.55 -19.32 -3.35
CA THR A 372 -11.13 -20.59 -2.78
C THR A 372 -10.12 -21.66 -2.33
N LYS A 373 -9.24 -22.10 -3.22
CA LYS A 373 -8.38 -23.31 -3.05
C LYS A 373 -6.94 -22.88 -2.78
N THR A 374 -6.44 -22.06 -3.69
CA THR A 374 -5.53 -20.93 -3.40
C THR A 374 -6.34 -19.65 -3.71
N SER A 375 -5.73 -18.51 -4.04
CA SER A 375 -6.44 -17.22 -4.24
C SER A 375 -7.35 -17.11 -5.49
N PHE A 376 -8.33 -18.01 -5.68
CA PHE A 376 -9.20 -18.08 -6.87
C PHE A 376 -10.73 -18.27 -6.52
N PHE A 377 -11.61 -17.24 -6.60
CA PHE A 377 -13.11 -17.25 -6.38
C PHE A 377 -13.58 -17.62 -4.93
N PHE A 378 -14.82 -17.72 -4.39
CA PHE A 378 -16.25 -17.54 -4.73
C PHE A 378 -17.10 -17.47 -3.41
N TYR A 379 -18.42 -17.22 -3.48
CA TYR A 379 -19.51 -17.39 -2.47
C TYR A 379 -19.25 -17.26 -0.95
N LEU A 380 -19.23 -16.05 -0.37
CA LEU A 380 -20.38 -15.20 0.01
C LEU A 380 -21.25 -15.71 1.19
N GLN A 381 -21.12 -15.05 2.36
CA GLN A 381 -22.29 -14.60 3.13
C GLN A 381 -22.00 -13.25 3.83
N ARG A 382 -23.09 -12.51 4.13
CA ARG A 382 -23.19 -11.14 4.67
C ARG A 382 -22.76 -11.01 6.15
N HIS A 383 -22.24 -9.85 6.62
CA HIS A 383 -22.55 -9.21 7.93
C HIS A 383 -22.02 -7.74 8.16
N PHE A 384 -22.85 -6.86 8.76
CA PHE A 384 -22.64 -5.43 9.14
C PHE A 384 -22.09 -5.35 10.56
N LEU A 385 -21.34 -4.30 10.87
CA LEU A 385 -21.01 -3.91 12.25
C LEU A 385 -21.77 -2.64 12.63
N HIS A 386 -22.83 -2.79 13.42
CA HIS A 386 -23.46 -1.69 14.17
C HIS A 386 -23.34 -2.03 15.65
N PHE A 387 -22.26 -1.58 16.28
CA PHE A 387 -22.01 -1.84 17.70
C PHE A 387 -23.09 -1.19 18.56
N LYS A 388 -23.73 -1.99 19.41
CA LYS A 388 -24.62 -1.49 20.46
C LYS A 388 -24.58 -2.40 21.68
N ASN A 389 -23.54 -2.22 22.50
CA ASN A 389 -23.56 -2.55 23.93
C ASN A 389 -22.43 -1.81 24.65
N GLU A 390 -22.58 -1.70 25.97
CA GLU A 390 -21.87 -0.72 26.79
C GLU A 390 -20.58 -1.29 27.39
N LYS A 391 -19.42 -0.76 26.98
CA LYS A 391 -18.17 -0.65 27.77
C LYS A 391 -17.06 0.05 26.97
N LEU A 392 -16.98 1.38 27.10
CA LEU A 392 -15.79 2.24 26.89
C LEU A 392 -14.85 1.99 25.69
N VAL A 393 -15.34 1.39 24.60
CA VAL A 393 -14.72 1.54 23.27
C VAL A 393 -15.36 2.76 22.60
N PRO A 394 -14.58 3.71 22.06
CA PRO A 394 -15.13 4.84 21.30
C PRO A 394 -16.05 4.37 20.17
N PHE A 395 -17.30 4.82 20.14
CA PHE A 395 -18.29 4.42 19.14
C PHE A 395 -17.92 4.99 17.77
N MET A 396 -17.25 4.20 16.94
CA MET A 396 -16.89 4.56 15.58
C MET A 396 -17.14 3.39 14.63
N LEU A 397 -18.04 3.59 13.66
CA LEU A 397 -18.20 2.67 12.55
C LEU A 397 -17.11 2.97 11.51
N LEU A 398 -16.02 2.19 11.54
CA LEU A 398 -15.12 2.02 10.40
C LEU A 398 -15.94 1.50 9.21
N THR A 399 -16.42 2.41 8.38
CA THR A 399 -17.39 2.11 7.33
C THR A 399 -16.64 1.83 6.03
N PHE A 400 -16.18 0.59 5.87
CA PHE A 400 -15.78 0.11 4.55
C PHE A 400 -17.02 0.16 3.65
N LEU A 401 -16.98 1.03 2.63
CA LEU A 401 -18.03 1.08 1.62
C LEU A 401 -17.78 0.04 0.53
N TYR A 402 -16.51 -0.31 0.28
CA TYR A 402 -16.11 -1.23 -0.79
C TYR A 402 -15.05 -2.24 -0.35
N LEU A 403 -15.26 -3.46 -0.84
CA LEU A 403 -14.26 -4.52 -0.88
C LEU A 403 -14.06 -4.85 -2.37
N LEU A 404 -12.89 -4.49 -2.89
CA LEU A 404 -12.55 -4.61 -4.30
C LEU A 404 -11.66 -5.86 -4.45
N GLU A 405 -12.17 -6.89 -5.11
CA GLU A 405 -11.55 -8.21 -5.16
C GLU A 405 -10.73 -8.37 -6.45
N LEU A 406 -9.41 -8.58 -6.31
CA LEU A 406 -8.56 -9.22 -7.32
C LEU A 406 -8.73 -10.73 -7.14
N LYS A 407 -9.45 -11.36 -8.07
CA LYS A 407 -9.49 -12.82 -8.16
C LYS A 407 -8.38 -13.27 -9.09
N CYS A 408 -7.24 -13.60 -8.49
CA CYS A 408 -6.03 -14.04 -9.15
C CYS A 408 -6.26 -15.27 -10.04
#